data_AF-A0A9D5T7P1-F1
#
_entry.id   AF-A0A9D5T7P1-F1
#
_cell.length_a   1.000
_cell.length_b   1.000
_cell.length_c   1.000
_cell.angle_alpha   90.00
_cell.angle_beta   90.00
_cell.angle_gamma   90.00
#
_symmetry.space_group_name_H-M   'P 1'
#
loop_
_entity.id
_entity.type
_entity.pdbx_description
1 polymer ?
#
loop_
_entity_poly.entity_id
_entity_poly.type
_entity_poly.pdbx_seq_one_letter_code
_entity_poly.pdbx_strand_id
1 'polypeptide(L)' 'MASKKLPSETKQLIDKNLKIVYEALEKKGYAPEAQILGYILTEDPTYITTYNNARELITQLDRDEIGCHILEEYFGR' A
#
# COMPACT_ATOMS: atom_id res chain seq x y z
N MET A 1 0.76 -15.19 -20.85
CA MET A 1 1.37 -14.89 -19.54
C MET A 1 0.29 -15.13 -18.51
N ALA A 2 0.44 -16.14 -17.66
CA ALA A 2 -0.62 -16.52 -16.72
C ALA A 2 -0.83 -15.39 -15.71
N SER A 3 -2.04 -14.81 -15.66
CA SER A 3 -2.47 -13.97 -14.55
C SER A 3 -2.39 -14.80 -13.28
N LYS A 4 -1.30 -14.65 -12.54
CA LYS A 4 -1.13 -15.25 -11.22
C LYS A 4 -2.07 -14.47 -10.30
N LYS A 5 -3.25 -15.02 -10.03
CA LYS A 5 -4.16 -14.44 -9.03
C LYS A 5 -3.39 -14.29 -7.72
N LEU A 6 -3.41 -13.09 -7.13
CA LEU A 6 -2.83 -12.86 -5.82
C LEU A 6 -3.46 -13.82 -4.79
N PRO A 7 -2.67 -14.52 -3.96
CA PRO A 7 -3.20 -15.35 -2.88
C PRO A 7 -4.11 -14.53 -1.96
N SER A 8 -5.20 -15.12 -1.46
CA SER A 8 -6.15 -14.43 -0.58
C SER A 8 -5.50 -13.92 0.71
N GLU A 9 -4.49 -14.64 1.21
CA GLU A 9 -3.72 -14.25 2.40
C GLU A 9 -2.90 -12.97 2.15
N THR A 10 -2.29 -12.85 0.97
CA THR A 10 -1.52 -11.66 0.56
C THR A 10 -2.42 -10.43 0.46
N LYS A 11 -3.63 -10.57 -0.09
CA LYS A 11 -4.61 -9.47 -0.17
C LYS A 11 -4.97 -8.91 1.21
N GLN A 12 -5.29 -9.80 2.15
CA GLN A 12 -5.61 -9.40 3.53
C GLN A 12 -4.44 -8.69 4.21
N LEU A 13 -3.21 -9.12 3.94
CA LEU A 13 -2.01 -8.48 4.47
C LEU A 13 -1.83 -7.08 3.88
N ILE A 14 -2.00 -6.92 2.57
CA ILE A 14 -1.94 -5.62 1.88
C ILE A 14 -2.99 -4.67 2.46
N ASP A 15 -4.24 -5.09 2.57
CA ASP A 15 -5.33 -4.27 3.12
C ASP A 15 -5.03 -3.81 4.56
N LYS A 16 -4.54 -4.74 5.39
CA LYS A 16 -4.19 -4.45 6.78
C LYS A 16 -3.06 -3.43 6.86
N ASN A 17 -1.99 -3.62 6.10
CA ASN A 17 -0.83 -2.74 6.13
C ASN A 17 -1.16 -1.35 5.55
N LEU A 18 -1.88 -1.30 4.43
CA LEU A 18 -2.35 -0.04 3.85
C LEU A 18 -3.24 0.74 4.84
N LYS A 19 -4.12 0.06 5.57
CA LYS A 19 -4.94 0.71 6.61
C LYS A 19 -4.08 1.31 7.73
N ILE A 20 -3.07 0.59 8.21
CA ILE A 20 -2.16 1.10 9.26
C ILE A 20 -1.37 2.31 8.75
N VAL A 21 -0.89 2.25 7.50
CA VAL A 21 -0.16 3.35 6.87
C VAL A 21 -1.05 4.58 6.69
N TYR A 22 -2.28 4.37 6.24
CA TYR A 22 -3.28 5.43 6.08
C TYR A 22 -3.55 6.15 7.40
N GLU A 23 -3.86 5.40 8.47
CA GLU A 23 -4.08 5.95 9.81
C GLU A 23 -2.84 6.68 10.35
N ALA A 24 -1.64 6.17 10.06
CA ALA A 24 -0.40 6.80 10.49
C ALA A 24 -0.16 8.15 9.78
N LEU A 25 -0.48 8.24 8.49
CA LEU A 25 -0.38 9.46 7.70
C LEU A 25 -1.41 10.51 8.16
N GLU A 26 -2.66 10.11 8.39
CA GLU A 26 -3.71 11.00 8.92
C GLU A 26 -3.36 11.56 10.30
N LYS A 27 -2.88 10.71 11.22
CA LYS A 27 -2.46 11.15 12.56
C LYS A 27 -1.32 12.17 12.54
N LYS A 28 -0.51 12.17 11.48
CA LYS A 28 0.56 13.15 11.28
C LYS A 28 0.12 14.39 10.49
N GLY A 29 -1.11 14.41 9.99
CA GLY A 29 -1.65 15.52 9.20
C GLY A 29 -1.15 15.54 7.76
N TYR A 30 -0.66 14.41 7.23
CA TYR A 30 -0.37 14.27 5.81
C TYR A 30 -1.62 13.87 5.03
N ALA A 31 -1.64 14.14 3.73
CA ALA A 31 -2.68 13.63 2.82
C ALA A 31 -2.36 12.17 2.46
N PRO A 32 -3.05 11.17 3.05
CA PRO A 32 -2.66 9.77 2.91
C PRO A 32 -2.74 9.27 1.47
N GLU A 33 -3.73 9.73 0.69
CA GLU A 33 -3.91 9.32 -0.71
C GLU A 33 -2.74 9.76 -1.58
N ALA A 34 -2.36 11.03 -1.50
CA ALA A 34 -1.26 11.59 -2.29
C ALA A 34 0.09 10.97 -1.92
N GLN A 35 0.30 10.65 -0.63
CA GLN A 35 1.53 10.03 -0.15
C GLN A 35 1.64 8.57 -0.58
N ILE A 36 0.56 7.80 -0.47
CA ILE A 36 0.51 6.40 -0.93
C ILE A 36 0.67 6.35 -2.46
N LEU A 37 0.01 7.23 -3.22
CA LEU A 37 0.21 7.36 -4.66
C LEU A 37 1.66 7.71 -5.01
N GLY A 38 2.26 8.67 -4.30
CA GLY A 38 3.67 9.03 -4.47
C GLY A 38 4.58 7.83 -4.29
N TYR A 39 4.39 7.09 -3.19
CA TYR A 39 5.13 5.86 -2.92
C TYR A 39 4.95 4.79 -4.01
N ILE A 40 3.72 4.55 -4.47
CA ILE A 40 3.45 3.56 -5.53
C ILE A 40 4.08 3.99 -6.88
N LEU A 41 4.19 5.28 -7.16
CA LEU A 41 4.77 5.75 -8.42
C LEU A 41 6.31 5.79 -8.40
N THR A 42 6.91 6.12 -7.26
CA THR A 42 8.36 6.40 -7.18
C THR A 42 9.15 5.36 -6.38
N GLU A 43 8.50 4.46 -5.65
CA GLU A 43 9.09 3.56 -4.65
C GLU A 43 9.88 4.28 -3.54
N ASP A 44 9.74 5.60 -3.42
CA ASP A 44 10.52 6.37 -2.46
C ASP A 44 9.85 6.29 -1.07
N PRO A 45 10.46 5.64 -0.07
CA PRO A 45 9.88 5.49 1.26
C PRO A 45 9.74 6.82 2.03
N THR A 46 10.31 7.92 1.52
CA THR A 46 10.18 9.25 2.13
C THR A 46 8.74 9.78 2.12
N TYR A 47 7.90 9.33 1.16
CA TYR A 47 6.47 9.64 1.13
C TYR A 47 5.71 9.03 2.33
N ILE A 48 6.25 7.97 2.94
CA ILE A 48 5.61 7.27 4.05
C ILE A 48 6.23 7.70 5.37
N THR A 49 5.39 8.05 6.34
CA THR A 49 5.84 8.44 7.67
C THR A 49 6.52 7.28 8.41
N THR A 50 7.51 7.59 9.24
CA THR A 50 8.12 6.61 10.16
C THR A 50 7.25 6.35 11.40
N TYR A 51 6.14 7.05 11.54
CA TYR A 51 5.23 6.86 12.68
C TYR A 51 4.58 5.48 12.65
N ASN A 52 4.51 4.84 13.82
CA ASN A 52 3.85 3.55 14.01
C ASN A 52 4.34 2.44 13.05
N ASN A 53 5.63 2.45 12.71
CA ASN A 53 6.28 1.52 11.79
C ASN A 53 5.63 1.46 10.39
N ALA A 54 4.88 2.48 9.98
CA ALA A 54 4.19 2.52 8.70
C ALA A 54 5.16 2.35 7.51
N ARG A 55 6.33 2.99 7.58
CA ARG A 55 7.38 2.86 6.56
C ARG A 55 7.88 1.41 6.42
N GLU A 56 8.13 0.72 7.52
CA GLU A 56 8.62 -0.66 7.46
C GLU A 56 7.55 -1.60 6.90
N LEU A 57 6.30 -1.44 7.36
CA LEU A 57 5.16 -2.27 6.94
C LEU A 57 4.89 -2.20 5.44
N ILE A 58 5.03 -1.03 4.83
CA ILE A 58 4.78 -0.86 3.39
C ILE A 58 5.97 -1.32 2.55
N THR A 59 7.21 -1.14 3.02
CA THR A 59 8.41 -1.63 2.33
C THR A 59 8.56 -3.15 2.34
N GLN A 60 7.84 -3.85 3.24
CA GLN A 60 7.78 -5.31 3.27
C GLN A 60 6.86 -5.89 2.18
N LEU A 61 6.04 -5.05 1.55
CA LEU A 61 5.12 -5.46 0.49
C LEU A 61 5.74 -5.17 -0.87
N ASP A 62 5.51 -6.06 -1.82
CA ASP A 62 5.89 -5.84 -3.21
C ASP A 62 4.95 -4.80 -3.84
N ARG A 63 5.52 -3.74 -4.42
CA ARG A 63 4.75 -2.66 -5.07
C ARG A 63 3.83 -3.18 -6.17
N ASP A 64 4.33 -4.12 -6.97
CA ASP A 64 3.56 -4.70 -8.06
C ASP A 64 2.35 -5.49 -7.52
N GLU A 65 2.45 -6.07 -6.32
CA GLU A 65 1.32 -6.72 -5.64
C GLU A 65 0.30 -5.70 -5.13
N ILE A 66 0.75 -4.58 -4.55
CA ILE A 66 -0.11 -3.47 -4.14
C ILE A 66 -0.85 -2.91 -5.36
N GLY A 67 -0.13 -2.64 -6.45
CA GLY A 67 -0.70 -2.10 -7.68
C GLY A 67 -1.69 -3.06 -8.32
N CYS A 68 -1.34 -4.34 -8.44
CA CYS A 68 -2.26 -5.37 -8.93
C CYS A 68 -3.51 -5.45 -8.06
N HIS A 69 -3.39 -5.43 -6.74
CA HIS A 69 -4.52 -5.49 -5.81
C HIS A 69 -5.48 -4.31 -5.98
N ILE A 70 -4.94 -3.08 -6.08
CA ILE A 70 -5.75 -1.87 -6.31
C ILE A 70 -6.51 -1.97 -7.65
N LEU A 71 -5.83 -2.42 -8.71
CA LEU A 71 -6.44 -2.57 -10.03
C LEU A 71 -7.50 -3.68 -10.04
N GLU A 72 -7.23 -4.81 -9.38
CA GLU A 72 -8.18 -5.91 -9.23
C GLU A 72 -9.43 -5.47 -8.46
N GLU A 73 -9.30 -4.69 -7.38
CA GLU A 73 -10.43 -4.16 -6.62
C GLU A 73 -11.22 -3.08 -7.37
N TYR A 74 -10.53 -2.27 -8.19
CA TYR A 74 -11.17 -1.19 -8.96
C TYR A 74 -11.90 -1.71 -10.20
N PHE A 75 -11.28 -2.60 -10.98
CA PHE A 75 -11.84 -3.14 -12.23
C PHE A 75 -12.56 -4.49 -12.06
N GLY A 76 -12.37 -5.17 -10.94
CA GLY A 76 -13.06 -6.43 -10.63
C GLY A 76 -14.46 -6.24 -10.01
N ARG A 77 -14.97 -5.01 -9.97
CA ARG A 77 -16.35 -4.65 -9.62
C ARG A 77 -17.24 -4.57 -10.84
#